data_AF-A0A838HCQ7-F1
#
_entry.id   AF-A0A838HCQ7-F1
#
_cell.length_a   1.000
_cell.length_b   1.000
_cell.length_c   1.000
_cell.angle_alpha   90.00
_cell.angle_beta   90.00
_cell.angle_gamma   90.00
#
_symmetry.space_group_name_H-M   'P 1'
#
loop_
_entity.id
_entity.type
_entity.pdbx_description
1 polymer ?
#
loop_
_entity_poly.entity_id
_entity_poly.type
_entity_poly.pdbx_seq_one_letter_code
_entity_poly.pdbx_strand_id
1 'polypeptide(L)'
;MVRDGGRPVLVGISGFGGAGKSTLAEALHRSLPGSAVVPGDEFMRERPSAARSDDWSSVDRSRLVEQVLRPISLGQEANHQKYDWDAKP
;
A
#
# COMPACT_ATOMS: atom_id res chain seq x y z
N MET A 1 15.80 -25.77 -1.45
CA MET A 1 16.56 -24.71 -0.74
C MET A 1 15.53 -23.78 -0.12
N VAL A 2 15.19 -24.02 1.15
CA VAL A 2 14.27 -23.17 1.93
C VAL A 2 15.06 -21.93 2.32
N ARG A 3 14.63 -20.74 1.88
CA ARG A 3 15.21 -19.48 2.33
C ARG A 3 14.80 -19.28 3.78
N ASP A 4 15.75 -18.94 4.65
CA ASP A 4 15.48 -18.47 6.01
C ASP A 4 14.35 -17.43 5.99
N GLY A 5 13.38 -17.61 6.88
CA GLY A 5 12.15 -16.80 7.00
C GLY A 5 12.40 -15.39 7.52
N GLY A 6 13.26 -14.63 6.83
CA GLY A 6 13.51 -13.23 7.11
C GLY A 6 12.27 -12.39 6.85
N ARG A 7 12.07 -11.36 7.67
CA ARG A 7 10.98 -10.38 7.49
C ARG A 7 11.04 -9.78 6.08
N PRO A 8 9.90 -9.63 5.39
CA PRO A 8 9.86 -9.05 4.05
C PRO A 8 10.40 -7.61 4.06
N VAL A 9 11.08 -7.24 2.98
CA VAL A 9 11.54 -5.86 2.77
C VAL A 9 10.36 -5.03 2.29
N LEU A 10 10.14 -3.90 2.95
CA LEU A 10 9.09 -2.93 2.60
C LEU A 10 9.70 -1.72 1.90
N VAL A 11 9.11 -1.34 0.77
CA VAL A 11 9.53 -0.18 -0.02
C VAL A 11 8.34 0.75 -0.21
N GLY A 12 8.40 1.95 0.35
CA GLY A 12 7.41 3.01 0.13
C GLY A 12 7.78 3.88 -1.06
N ILE A 13 6.85 4.05 -2.02
CA ILE A 13 7.04 4.91 -3.19
C ILE A 13 6.07 6.10 -3.06
N SER A 14 6.61 7.28 -2.75
CA SER A 14 5.84 8.52 -2.55
C SER A 14 6.10 9.55 -3.65
N GLY A 15 5.16 10.46 -3.85
CA GLY A 15 5.19 11.49 -4.88
C GLY A 15 3.80 11.94 -5.33
N PHE A 16 3.73 13.10 -6.00
CA PHE A 16 2.48 13.70 -6.48
C PHE A 16 1.72 12.82 -7.49
N GLY A 17 0.45 13.17 -7.74
CA GLY A 17 -0.34 12.55 -8.82
C GLY A 17 0.36 12.69 -10.17
N GLY A 18 0.33 11.64 -10.99
CA GLY A 18 1.00 11.63 -12.30
C GLY A 18 2.54 11.53 -12.27
N ALA A 19 3.18 11.46 -11.10
CA ALA A 19 4.65 11.41 -10.98
C ALA A 19 5.30 10.06 -11.39
N GLY A 20 4.54 9.11 -11.95
CA GLY A 20 5.08 7.82 -12.41
C GLY A 20 5.29 6.75 -11.33
N LYS A 21 4.74 6.92 -10.12
CA LYS A 21 4.89 5.95 -9.00
C LYS A 21 4.46 4.54 -9.36
N SER A 22 3.28 4.39 -9.97
CA SER A 22 2.75 3.08 -10.38
C SER A 22 3.64 2.44 -11.45
N THR A 23 4.12 3.23 -12.40
CA THR A 23 5.08 2.78 -13.43
C THR A 23 6.38 2.26 -12.80
N LEU A 24 6.92 2.97 -11.79
CA LEU A 24 8.11 2.53 -11.06
C LEU A 24 7.82 1.24 -10.25
N ALA A 25 6.69 1.18 -9.54
CA ALA A 25 6.28 0.01 -8.77
C ALA A 25 6.16 -1.24 -9.64
N GLU A 26 5.52 -1.12 -10.81
CA GLU A 26 5.41 -2.20 -11.77
C GLU A 26 6.77 -2.62 -12.35
N ALA A 27 7.65 -1.67 -12.64
CA ALA A 27 9.00 -1.97 -13.12
C ALA A 27 9.79 -2.78 -12.08
N LEU A 28 9.74 -2.36 -10.81
CA LEU A 28 10.35 -3.10 -9.70
C LEU A 28 9.74 -4.49 -9.55
N HIS A 29 8.42 -4.61 -9.62
CA HIS A 29 7.73 -5.90 -9.50
C HIS A 29 8.15 -6.88 -10.60
N ARG A 30 8.23 -6.42 -11.85
CA ARG A 30 8.74 -7.23 -12.97
C ARG A 30 10.19 -7.67 -12.77
N SER A 31 11.02 -6.83 -12.15
CA SER A 31 12.44 -7.13 -11.90
C SER A 31 12.69 -7.97 -10.64
N LEU A 32 11.71 -8.10 -9.73
CA LEU A 32 11.83 -8.77 -8.44
C LEU A 32 10.79 -9.89 -8.32
N PRO A 33 11.07 -11.10 -8.83
CA PRO A 33 10.17 -12.25 -8.70
C PRO A 33 9.82 -12.55 -7.24
N GLY A 34 8.53 -12.79 -6.97
CA GLY A 34 8.02 -13.05 -5.61
C GLY A 34 7.74 -11.78 -4.79
N SER A 35 7.88 -10.59 -5.39
CA SER A 35 7.39 -9.35 -4.79
C SER A 35 5.88 -9.17 -4.99
N ALA A 36 5.27 -8.26 -4.23
CA ALA A 36 3.89 -7.83 -4.41
C ALA A 36 3.81 -6.30 -4.38
N VAL A 37 2.81 -5.74 -5.07
CA VAL A 37 2.53 -4.30 -5.09
C VAL A 37 1.21 -4.05 -4.38
N VAL A 38 1.21 -3.09 -3.45
CA VAL A 38 0.02 -2.65 -2.73
C VAL A 38 -0.19 -1.16 -3.06
N PRO A 39 -1.21 -0.79 -3.84
CA PRO A 39 -1.51 0.61 -4.12
C PRO A 39 -1.95 1.33 -2.83
N GLY A 40 -1.33 2.49 -2.54
CA GLY A 40 -1.58 3.20 -1.29
C GLY A 40 -2.94 3.92 -1.23
N ASP A 41 -3.51 4.22 -2.38
CA ASP A 41 -4.83 4.81 -2.55
C ASP A 41 -5.98 3.85 -2.18
N GLU A 42 -5.71 2.54 -2.13
CA GLU A 42 -6.65 1.56 -1.59
C GLU A 42 -6.93 1.78 -0.09
N PHE A 43 -6.11 2.58 0.60
CA PHE A 43 -6.20 2.90 2.03
C PHE A 43 -6.75 4.29 2.30
N MET A 44 -7.48 4.89 1.36
CA MET A 44 -8.19 6.14 1.66
C MET A 44 -9.31 5.92 2.69
N ARG A 45 -9.57 6.92 3.52
CA ARG A 45 -10.75 6.94 4.41
C ARG A 45 -12.02 7.11 3.57
N GLU A 46 -13.14 6.54 4.01
CA GLU A 46 -14.44 6.65 3.30
C GLU A 46 -14.90 8.09 3.06
N ARG A 47 -14.59 9.00 3.99
CA ARG A 47 -14.86 10.44 3.89
C ARG A 47 -13.56 11.20 4.01
N PRO A 48 -12.70 11.19 2.98
CA PRO A 48 -11.42 11.86 3.04
C PRO A 48 -11.64 13.37 3.03
N SER A 49 -10.78 14.11 3.74
CA SER A 49 -10.81 15.57 3.65
C SER A 49 -10.39 15.99 2.24
N ALA A 50 -11.13 16.92 1.65
CA ALA A 50 -10.75 17.58 0.40
C ALA A 50 -9.67 18.66 0.62
N ALA A 51 -9.40 19.03 1.88
CA ALA A 51 -8.34 19.97 2.20
C ALA A 51 -6.97 19.34 1.95
N ARG A 52 -6.03 20.18 1.50
CA ARG A 52 -4.63 19.79 1.41
C ARG A 52 -4.12 19.45 2.81
N SER A 53 -3.45 18.32 2.93
CA SER A 53 -2.83 17.87 4.18
C SER A 53 -1.33 17.64 3.95
N ASP A 54 -0.51 18.13 4.87
CA ASP A 54 0.93 17.83 4.89
C ASP A 54 1.21 16.50 5.60
N ASP A 55 0.23 16.02 6.37
CA ASP A 55 0.28 14.78 7.14
C ASP A 55 -0.49 13.63 6.50
N TRP A 56 -0.99 13.75 5.27
CA TRP A 56 -1.73 12.66 4.62
C TRP A 56 -2.93 12.14 5.45
N SER A 57 -3.60 13.03 6.19
CA SER A 57 -4.73 12.68 7.08
C SER A 57 -5.91 11.99 6.39
N SER A 58 -6.04 12.10 5.07
CA SER A 58 -7.04 11.38 4.28
C SER A 58 -6.75 9.87 4.13
N VAL A 59 -5.54 9.41 4.49
CA VAL A 59 -5.17 7.99 4.50
C VAL A 59 -5.58 7.34 5.82
N ASP A 60 -6.21 6.18 5.72
CA ASP A 60 -6.48 5.27 6.84
C ASP A 60 -5.23 4.44 7.17
N ARG A 61 -4.36 5.05 7.97
CA ARG A 61 -3.10 4.44 8.42
C ARG A 61 -3.33 3.21 9.29
N SER A 62 -4.40 3.20 10.09
CA SER A 62 -4.73 2.06 10.94
C SER A 62 -5.07 0.85 10.07
N ARG A 63 -5.91 1.05 9.04
CA ARG A 63 -6.23 0.00 8.08
C ARG A 63 -5.01 -0.51 7.34
N LEU A 64 -4.11 0.37 6.89
CA LEU A 64 -2.84 -0.03 6.26
C LEU A 64 -1.97 -0.89 7.20
N VAL A 65 -1.87 -0.49 8.47
CA VAL A 65 -1.09 -1.24 9.47
C VAL A 65 -1.72 -2.60 9.74
N GLU A 66 -3.03 -2.67 9.96
CA GLU A 66 -3.72 -3.88 10.38
C GLU A 66 -3.86 -4.90 9.25
N GLN A 67 -4.18 -4.45 8.04
CA GLN A 67 -4.44 -5.32 6.89
C GLN A 67 -3.17 -5.74 6.14
N VAL A 68 -2.10 -4.93 6.20
CA VAL A 68 -0.88 -5.18 5.42
C VAL A 68 0.36 -5.25 6.30
N LEU A 69 0.75 -4.16 6.96
CA LEU A 69 2.09 -4.05 7.55
C LEU A 69 2.31 -5.01 8.73
N ARG A 70 1.30 -5.19 9.59
CA ARG A 70 1.37 -6.10 10.72
C ARG A 70 1.41 -7.56 10.25
N PRO A 71 0.48 -8.09 9.43
CA PRO A 71 0.54 -9.47 8.95
C PRO A 71 1.88 -9.83 8.29
N ILE A 72 2.35 -9.01 7.34
CA ILE A 72 3.62 -9.31 6.63
C ILE A 72 4.83 -9.29 7.58
N SER A 73 4.83 -8.42 8.61
CA SER A 73 5.91 -8.37 9.59
C SER A 73 5.98 -9.62 10.48
N LEU A 74 4.87 -10.35 10.57
CA LEU A 74 4.71 -11.62 11.28
C LEU A 74 4.86 -12.84 10.37
N GLY A 75 5.15 -12.64 9.07
CA GLY A 75 5.21 -13.72 8.09
C GLY A 75 3.85 -14.33 7.74
N GLN A 76 2.76 -13.60 8.00
CA GLN A 76 1.40 -14.01 7.70
C GLN A 76 0.95 -13.43 6.35
N GLU A 77 -0.06 -14.06 5.77
CA GLU A 77 -0.73 -13.55 4.58
C GLU A 77 -1.44 -12.22 4.89
N ALA A 78 -1.30 -11.25 3.99
CA ALA A 78 -1.96 -9.95 4.08
C ALA A 78 -3.10 -9.85 3.07
N ASN A 79 -4.25 -9.39 3.54
CA ASN A 79 -5.44 -9.19 2.72
C ASN A 79 -5.97 -7.79 3.00
N HIS A 80 -6.24 -7.02 1.94
CA HIS A 80 -6.77 -5.67 2.05
C HIS A 80 -8.01 -5.49 1.18
N GLN A 81 -8.86 -4.58 1.60
CA GLN A 81 -10.05 -4.18 0.85
C GLN A 81 -9.66 -3.19 -0.23
N LYS A 82 -10.30 -3.30 -1.39
CA LYS A 82 -10.24 -2.26 -2.42
C LYS A 82 -11.09 -1.07 -2.00
N TYR A 83 -10.60 0.13 -2.24
CA TYR A 83 -11.33 1.37 -2.12
C TYR A 83 -12.30 1.49 -3.30
N ASP A 84 -13.58 1.62 -2.97
CA ASP A 84 -14.63 1.82 -3.97
C ASP A 84 -14.73 3.31 -4.31
N TRP A 85 -14.23 3.66 -5.49
CA TRP A 85 -14.27 5.02 -6.01
C TRP A 85 -15.68 5.46 -6.45
N ASP A 86 -16.57 4.51 -6.73
CA ASP A 86 -17.93 4.76 -7.21
C ASP A 86 -18.98 4.71 -6.09
N ALA A 87 -18.56 4.35 -4.86
CA ALA A 87 -19.43 4.33 -3.69
C ALA A 87 -20.05 5.72 -3.47
N LYS A 88 -21.38 5.79 -3.60
CA LYS A 88 -22.15 6.97 -3.23
C LYS A 88 -22.29 7.04 -1.70
N PRO A 89 -22.22 8.23 -1.09
CA PRO A 89 -22.33 8.43 0.36
C PRO A 89 -23.69 8.03 0.94
#